data_AF-A0A3M1F6Z4-F1
#
_entry.id   AF-A0A3M1F6Z4-F1
#
_cell.length_a   1.000
_cell.length_b   1.000
_cell.length_c   1.000
_cell.angle_alpha   90.00
_cell.angle_beta   90.00
_cell.angle_gamma   90.00
#
_symmetry.space_group_name_H-M   'P 1'
#
loop_
_entity.id
_entity.type
_entity.pdbx_description
1 polymer ?
#
loop_
_entity_poly.entity_id
_entity_poly.type
_entity_poly.pdbx_seq_one_letter_code
_entity_poly.pdbx_strand_id
1 'polypeptide(L)'
;MVGMTMAGALAYDLADYPTPFITNGVFDGAIVVGEKAATSDVIGAVDIAASLQASATTEVELDIPSTGSVNLVGDAAQFSISSDILELGENVADVKETFTEDDLAALKSGRVSTQQGSTDYNQYLRFGTSGLATMYVDYTADKDDNVGDYLVIQGIRSTPFFEYQLEFESGFQSELDDCTGTSTVTCGLNDLEDTRINIFGTDYTIVDTTLNSNQEVSLELMGGDVSDTLREGETKTYTIDGTDYEV
;
A
#
# COMPACT_ATOMS: atom_id res chain seq x y z
N MET A 1 54.25 -38.74 -2.58
CA MET A 1 54.39 -37.58 -3.48
C MET A 1 53.02 -36.93 -3.51
N VAL A 2 52.83 -35.90 -2.69
CA VAL A 2 51.52 -35.23 -2.49
C VAL A 2 51.35 -34.23 -3.62
N GLY A 3 50.23 -34.34 -4.35
CA GLY A 3 49.91 -33.55 -5.54
C GLY A 3 49.78 -32.07 -5.18
N MET A 4 50.67 -31.27 -5.75
CA MET A 4 50.61 -29.83 -5.76
C MET A 4 49.59 -29.43 -6.83
N THR A 5 48.36 -29.11 -6.41
CA THR A 5 47.38 -28.43 -7.27
C THR A 5 47.90 -27.02 -7.55
N MET A 6 48.55 -26.87 -8.71
CA MET A 6 48.82 -25.56 -9.31
C MET A 6 47.48 -24.96 -9.73
N ALA A 7 46.83 -24.24 -8.83
CA ALA A 7 45.74 -23.35 -9.19
C ALA A 7 46.36 -22.21 -10.03
N GLY A 8 45.98 -22.15 -11.31
CA GLY A 8 46.41 -21.08 -12.20
C GLY A 8 45.97 -19.72 -11.66
N ALA A 9 46.89 -18.76 -11.62
CA ALA A 9 46.57 -17.39 -11.28
C ALA A 9 45.63 -16.82 -12.36
N LEU A 10 44.42 -16.47 -11.96
CA LEU A 10 43.56 -15.61 -12.76
C LEU A 10 44.19 -14.22 -12.75
N ALA A 11 44.48 -13.67 -13.93
CA ALA A 11 44.99 -12.32 -14.05
C ALA A 11 43.82 -11.34 -13.96
N TYR A 12 43.78 -10.53 -12.90
CA TYR A 12 42.85 -9.43 -12.74
C TYR A 12 43.55 -8.13 -13.17
N ASP A 13 42.86 -7.31 -13.96
CA ASP A 13 43.27 -5.95 -14.31
C ASP A 13 42.67 -4.95 -13.29
N LEU A 14 43.19 -3.72 -13.25
CA LEU A 14 42.60 -2.64 -12.46
C LEU A 14 41.16 -2.33 -12.88
N ALA A 15 40.79 -2.63 -14.13
CA ALA A 15 39.42 -2.53 -14.60
C ALA A 15 38.48 -3.53 -13.91
N ASP A 16 39.01 -4.62 -13.35
CA ASP A 16 38.24 -5.65 -12.64
C ASP A 16 38.00 -5.29 -11.17
N TYR A 17 38.68 -4.26 -10.64
CA TYR A 17 38.46 -3.77 -9.28
C TYR A 17 37.00 -3.33 -9.10
N PRO A 18 36.27 -3.84 -8.09
CA PRO A 18 36.77 -4.42 -6.84
C PRO A 18 36.91 -5.96 -6.77
N THR A 19 36.71 -6.69 -7.88
CA THR A 19 36.99 -8.13 -7.97
C THR A 19 38.50 -8.38 -7.81
N PRO A 20 38.96 -9.43 -7.10
CA PRO A 20 38.21 -10.51 -6.45
C PRO A 20 37.83 -10.25 -4.98
N PHE A 21 38.01 -9.04 -4.47
CA PHE A 21 37.90 -8.74 -3.04
C PHE A 21 36.45 -8.63 -2.56
N ILE A 22 35.49 -8.55 -3.47
CA ILE A 22 34.07 -8.51 -3.16
C ILE A 22 33.39 -9.66 -3.88
N THR A 23 32.73 -10.53 -3.12
CA THR A 23 31.95 -11.65 -3.63
C THR A 23 30.56 -11.60 -3.01
N ASN A 24 29.51 -11.60 -3.83
CA ASN A 24 28.10 -11.49 -3.39
C ASN A 24 27.84 -10.26 -2.50
N GLY A 25 28.44 -9.11 -2.82
CA GLY A 25 28.29 -7.89 -2.03
C GLY A 25 28.94 -7.94 -0.64
N VAL A 26 29.76 -8.94 -0.37
CA VAL A 26 30.51 -9.07 0.89
C VAL A 26 32.00 -8.99 0.58
N PHE A 27 32.71 -8.16 1.36
CA PHE A 27 34.16 -8.11 1.30
C PHE A 27 34.76 -9.43 1.82
N ASP A 28 35.52 -10.11 0.96
CA ASP A 28 36.23 -11.35 1.28
C ASP A 28 37.74 -11.12 1.15
N GLY A 29 38.35 -10.66 2.24
CA GLY A 29 39.77 -10.37 2.29
C GLY A 29 40.24 -9.86 3.64
N ALA A 30 41.56 -9.68 3.75
CA ALA A 30 42.17 -9.03 4.92
C ALA A 30 43.12 -7.94 4.44
N ILE A 31 42.93 -6.72 4.97
CA ILE A 31 43.87 -5.62 4.76
C ILE A 31 44.90 -5.69 5.87
N VAL A 32 46.12 -6.09 5.52
CA VAL A 32 47.21 -6.28 6.48
C VAL A 32 48.14 -5.08 6.41
N VAL A 33 48.31 -4.41 7.55
CA VAL A 33 49.27 -3.32 7.72
C VAL A 33 50.36 -3.79 8.68
N GLY A 34 51.62 -3.64 8.29
CA GLY A 34 52.76 -4.04 9.11
C GLY A 34 52.97 -3.12 10.32
N GLU A 35 53.50 -3.66 11.43
CA GLU A 35 53.80 -2.89 12.66
C GLU A 35 54.73 -1.68 12.42
N LYS A 36 55.56 -1.74 11.37
CA LYS A 36 56.50 -0.66 10.98
C LYS A 36 56.02 0.14 9.76
N ALA A 37 54.76 0.01 9.35
CA ALA A 37 54.22 0.75 8.23
C ALA A 37 54.28 2.27 8.51
N ALA A 38 54.52 3.07 7.47
CA ALA A 38 54.45 4.51 7.62
C ALA A 38 53.01 4.92 7.93
N THR A 39 52.81 6.02 8.66
CA THR A 39 51.45 6.52 8.94
C THR A 39 50.64 6.74 7.66
N SER A 40 51.28 7.11 6.55
CA SER A 40 50.64 7.22 5.23
C SER A 40 50.07 5.90 4.70
N ASP A 41 50.75 4.78 4.95
CA ASP A 41 50.33 3.45 4.50
C ASP A 41 49.15 2.95 5.34
N VAL A 42 49.12 3.31 6.63
CA VAL A 42 47.98 3.05 7.53
C VAL A 42 46.73 3.81 7.05
N ILE A 43 46.87 5.09 6.69
CA ILE A 43 45.75 5.88 6.18
C ILE A 43 45.29 5.37 4.79
N GLY A 44 46.23 5.06 3.89
CA GLY A 44 45.88 4.47 2.60
C GLY A 44 45.17 3.13 2.72
N ALA A 45 45.52 2.30 3.71
CA ALA A 45 44.81 1.06 4.01
C ALA A 45 43.38 1.31 4.51
N VAL A 46 43.15 2.38 5.29
CA VAL A 46 41.81 2.79 5.74
C VAL A 46 40.96 3.28 4.56
N ASP A 47 41.54 4.08 3.67
CA ASP A 47 40.82 4.56 2.47
C ASP A 47 40.43 3.41 1.54
N ILE A 48 41.32 2.43 1.35
CA ILE A 48 41.02 1.21 0.60
C ILE A 48 39.91 0.42 1.28
N ALA A 49 39.97 0.24 2.61
CA ALA A 49 38.94 -0.46 3.37
C ALA A 49 37.57 0.21 3.23
N ALA A 50 37.52 1.54 3.34
CA ALA A 50 36.29 2.31 3.17
C ALA A 50 35.74 2.20 1.73
N SER A 51 36.61 2.25 0.72
CA SER A 51 36.19 2.10 -0.68
C SER A 51 35.62 0.71 -1.00
N LEU A 52 36.22 -0.33 -0.43
CA LEU A 52 35.76 -1.72 -0.59
C LEU A 52 34.46 -1.97 0.18
N GLN A 53 34.31 -1.37 1.36
CA GLN A 53 33.05 -1.42 2.10
C GLN A 53 31.92 -0.71 1.35
N ALA A 54 32.18 0.44 0.75
CA ALA A 54 31.18 1.16 -0.06
C ALA A 54 30.79 0.41 -1.34
N SER A 55 31.69 -0.43 -1.87
CA SER A 55 31.44 -1.27 -3.05
C SER A 55 30.87 -2.65 -2.70
N ALA A 56 30.81 -2.99 -1.41
CA ALA A 56 30.26 -4.23 -0.89
C ALA A 56 28.75 -4.08 -0.69
N THR A 57 28.04 -3.84 -1.80
CA THR A 57 26.59 -3.81 -1.85
C THR A 57 26.09 -5.17 -2.31
N THR A 58 25.18 -5.79 -1.55
CA THR A 58 24.48 -6.97 -2.03
C THR A 58 23.38 -6.49 -2.97
N GLU A 59 23.60 -6.62 -4.27
CA GLU A 59 22.49 -6.52 -5.22
C GLU A 59 21.54 -7.67 -4.91
N VAL A 60 20.34 -7.35 -4.44
CA VAL A 60 19.23 -8.29 -4.51
C VAL A 60 18.86 -8.33 -5.98
N GLU A 61 19.30 -9.37 -6.70
CA GLU A 61 18.68 -9.71 -7.97
C GLU A 61 17.21 -9.96 -7.69
N LEU A 62 16.38 -8.95 -7.94
CA LEU A 62 14.99 -9.18 -8.21
C LEU A 62 14.97 -10.00 -9.50
N ASP A 63 14.41 -11.20 -9.44
CA ASP A 63 14.09 -11.98 -10.63
C ASP A 63 12.97 -11.22 -11.36
N ILE A 64 13.36 -10.21 -12.12
CA ILE A 64 12.48 -9.45 -13.00
C ILE A 64 12.46 -10.25 -14.30
N PRO A 65 11.44 -11.09 -14.55
CA PRO A 65 11.32 -11.71 -15.86
C PRO A 65 11.29 -10.59 -16.89
N SER A 66 11.90 -10.83 -18.05
CA SER A 66 12.15 -9.90 -19.17
C SER A 66 10.90 -9.25 -19.81
N THR A 67 9.78 -9.28 -19.09
CA THR A 67 8.49 -8.62 -19.32
C THR A 67 7.92 -8.15 -17.97
N GLY A 68 8.61 -7.25 -17.28
CA GLY A 68 8.06 -6.21 -16.39
C GLY A 68 6.97 -6.52 -15.35
N SER A 69 6.69 -7.77 -14.98
CA SER A 69 5.65 -8.08 -14.00
C SER A 69 6.26 -8.34 -12.63
N VAL A 70 6.11 -7.37 -11.74
CA VAL A 70 6.27 -7.60 -10.29
C VAL A 70 5.24 -8.66 -9.88
N ASN A 71 5.68 -9.74 -9.24
CA ASN A 71 4.76 -10.70 -8.61
C ASN A 71 4.16 -10.04 -7.36
N LEU A 72 3.11 -9.26 -7.55
CA LEU A 72 2.35 -8.64 -6.48
C LEU A 72 1.49 -9.73 -5.82
N VAL A 73 1.56 -9.84 -4.50
CA VAL A 73 0.70 -10.72 -3.71
C VAL A 73 -0.46 -9.89 -3.19
N GLY A 74 -1.69 -10.30 -3.52
CA GLY A 74 -2.91 -9.60 -3.11
C GLY A 74 -3.55 -8.81 -4.26
N ASP A 75 -4.50 -7.95 -3.89
CA ASP A 75 -5.12 -7.00 -4.81
C ASP A 75 -4.21 -5.78 -4.97
N ALA A 76 -3.76 -5.53 -6.19
CA ALA A 76 -2.75 -4.53 -6.46
C ALA A 76 -2.94 -3.90 -7.83
N ALA A 77 -2.73 -2.58 -7.89
CA ALA A 77 -2.82 -1.78 -9.10
C ALA A 77 -1.50 -1.06 -9.35
N GLN A 78 -1.17 -0.87 -10.63
CA GLN A 78 -0.02 -0.10 -11.06
C GLN A 78 -0.43 1.35 -11.36
N PHE A 79 0.38 2.31 -10.94
CA PHE A 79 0.32 3.68 -11.47
C PHE A 79 0.91 3.71 -12.88
N SER A 80 0.05 3.43 -13.85
CA SER A 80 0.37 3.53 -15.27
C SER A 80 -0.93 3.61 -16.08
N ILE A 81 -0.86 4.32 -17.20
CA ILE A 81 -1.87 4.29 -18.27
C ILE A 81 -1.17 3.94 -19.60
N SER A 82 -1.95 3.69 -20.65
CA SER A 82 -1.37 3.27 -21.95
C SER A 82 -0.37 4.26 -22.55
N SER A 83 -0.46 5.54 -22.19
CA SER A 83 0.38 6.62 -22.70
C SER A 83 1.46 7.07 -21.72
N ASP A 84 1.43 6.58 -20.48
CA ASP A 84 2.22 7.14 -19.40
C ASP A 84 2.59 6.10 -18.34
N ILE A 85 3.84 6.13 -17.92
CA ILE A 85 4.39 5.26 -16.88
C ILE A 85 5.01 6.15 -15.81
N LEU A 86 4.85 5.78 -14.55
CA LEU A 86 5.41 6.56 -13.46
C LEU A 86 6.94 6.66 -13.54
N GLU A 87 7.45 7.88 -13.66
CA GLU A 87 8.87 8.20 -13.64
C GLU A 87 9.36 8.65 -12.25
N LEU A 88 10.69 8.65 -12.03
CA LEU A 88 11.28 9.15 -10.79
C LEU A 88 11.04 10.65 -10.63
N GLY A 89 10.55 11.05 -9.45
CA GLY A 89 10.23 12.44 -9.11
C GLY A 89 8.90 12.96 -9.68
N GLU A 90 8.19 12.14 -10.48
CA GLU A 90 6.88 12.47 -11.02
C GLU A 90 5.76 12.21 -10.01
N ASN A 91 4.76 13.09 -9.95
CA ASN A 91 3.61 12.86 -9.09
C ASN A 91 2.75 11.72 -9.64
N VAL A 92 2.41 10.74 -8.80
CA VAL A 92 1.55 9.62 -9.19
C VAL A 92 0.18 10.06 -9.71
N ALA A 93 -0.31 11.20 -9.23
CA ALA A 93 -1.58 11.78 -9.67
C ALA A 93 -1.51 12.32 -11.11
N ASP A 94 -0.33 12.74 -11.58
CA ASP A 94 -0.15 13.22 -12.97
C ASP A 94 -0.26 12.05 -13.97
N VAL A 95 0.15 10.85 -13.56
CA VAL A 95 0.06 9.62 -14.35
C VAL A 95 -1.35 9.03 -14.31
N LYS A 96 -1.91 8.86 -13.11
CA LYS A 96 -3.25 8.30 -12.91
C LYS A 96 -3.92 8.87 -11.66
N GLU A 97 -4.89 9.76 -11.88
CA GLU A 97 -5.58 10.48 -10.80
C GLU A 97 -6.56 9.62 -9.99
N THR A 98 -7.06 8.51 -10.54
CA THR A 98 -8.14 7.72 -9.91
C THR A 98 -8.00 6.23 -10.22
N PHE A 99 -8.18 5.40 -9.19
CA PHE A 99 -8.40 3.97 -9.31
C PHE A 99 -9.88 3.62 -9.12
N THR A 100 -10.34 2.64 -9.88
CA THR A 100 -11.72 2.12 -9.86
C THR A 100 -11.73 0.60 -9.64
N GLU A 101 -12.89 -0.04 -9.78
CA GLU A 101 -13.03 -1.51 -9.77
C GLU A 101 -12.23 -2.22 -10.87
N ASP A 102 -11.87 -1.53 -11.96
CA ASP A 102 -11.04 -2.09 -13.03
C ASP A 102 -9.57 -2.21 -12.60
N ASP A 103 -9.16 -1.46 -11.59
CA ASP A 103 -7.79 -1.42 -11.06
C ASP A 103 -7.61 -2.29 -9.83
N LEU A 104 -8.58 -2.24 -8.90
CA LEU A 104 -8.53 -2.94 -7.63
C LEU A 104 -9.87 -3.67 -7.41
N ALA A 105 -9.80 -4.98 -7.20
CA ALA A 105 -10.97 -5.80 -6.87
C ALA A 105 -11.65 -5.34 -5.57
N ALA A 106 -10.91 -4.75 -4.63
CA ALA A 106 -11.44 -4.17 -3.40
C ALA A 106 -12.37 -2.97 -3.65
N LEU A 107 -12.21 -2.25 -4.77
CA LEU A 107 -13.05 -1.11 -5.16
C LEU A 107 -14.28 -1.53 -5.96
N LYS A 108 -14.68 -2.80 -5.89
CA LYS A 108 -15.82 -3.34 -6.61
C LYS A 108 -17.08 -2.48 -6.40
N SER A 109 -17.69 -2.06 -7.50
CA SER A 109 -18.97 -1.36 -7.50
C SER A 109 -20.10 -2.33 -7.22
N GLY A 110 -21.26 -1.81 -6.83
CA GLY A 110 -22.40 -2.65 -6.51
C GLY A 110 -23.72 -1.99 -6.80
N ARG A 111 -24.78 -2.75 -6.51
CA ARG A 111 -26.16 -2.28 -6.61
C ARG A 111 -26.87 -2.56 -5.32
N VAL A 112 -27.52 -1.53 -4.79
CA VAL A 112 -28.41 -1.65 -3.64
C VAL A 112 -29.86 -1.49 -4.10
N SER A 113 -30.75 -2.29 -3.54
CA SER A 113 -32.18 -2.25 -3.85
C SER A 113 -32.99 -2.31 -2.57
N THR A 114 -33.90 -1.37 -2.43
CA THR A 114 -34.91 -1.29 -1.37
C THR A 114 -36.29 -1.52 -2.00
N GLN A 115 -37.34 -1.42 -1.19
CA GLN A 115 -38.71 -1.43 -1.70
C GLN A 115 -39.07 -0.13 -2.45
N GLN A 116 -38.36 0.97 -2.17
CA GLN A 116 -38.66 2.29 -2.74
C GLN A 116 -37.82 2.63 -3.97
N GLY A 117 -36.68 1.98 -4.14
CA GLY A 117 -35.83 2.21 -5.29
C GLY A 117 -34.64 1.29 -5.35
N SER A 118 -33.83 1.47 -6.38
CA SER A 118 -32.54 0.82 -6.50
C SER A 118 -31.55 1.82 -7.06
N THR A 119 -30.32 1.77 -6.59
CA THR A 119 -29.23 2.55 -7.15
C THR A 119 -27.99 1.69 -7.29
N ASP A 120 -27.17 2.05 -8.26
CA ASP A 120 -25.81 1.56 -8.37
C ASP A 120 -24.92 2.47 -7.51
N TYR A 121 -23.84 1.92 -6.94
CA TYR A 121 -22.85 2.67 -6.18
C TYR A 121 -21.45 2.29 -6.65
N ASN A 122 -20.57 3.28 -6.69
CA ASN A 122 -19.22 3.17 -7.21
C ASN A 122 -18.20 3.57 -6.13
N GLN A 123 -17.03 2.93 -6.16
CA GLN A 123 -15.93 3.22 -5.23
C GLN A 123 -14.70 3.72 -6.00
N TYR A 124 -14.00 4.68 -5.42
CA TYR A 124 -12.82 5.29 -6.01
C TYR A 124 -11.73 5.54 -4.97
N LEU A 125 -10.47 5.35 -5.39
CA LEU A 125 -9.32 5.97 -4.74
C LEU A 125 -8.83 7.12 -5.62
N ARG A 126 -8.80 8.34 -5.08
CA ARG A 126 -8.49 9.56 -5.81
C ARG A 126 -7.19 10.17 -5.29
N PHE A 127 -6.27 10.46 -6.19
CA PHE A 127 -4.93 10.98 -5.91
C PHE A 127 -4.76 12.43 -6.39
N GLY A 128 -5.62 12.90 -7.31
CA GLY A 128 -5.60 14.26 -7.88
C GLY A 128 -6.48 15.30 -7.16
N THR A 129 -7.09 14.96 -6.02
CA THR A 129 -7.96 15.90 -5.27
C THR A 129 -7.14 17.04 -4.65
N SER A 130 -7.71 18.25 -4.62
CA SER A 130 -7.04 19.41 -4.02
C SER A 130 -6.83 19.21 -2.52
N GLY A 131 -5.65 19.60 -2.02
CA GLY A 131 -5.31 19.45 -0.60
C GLY A 131 -4.71 18.08 -0.22
N LEU A 132 -4.51 17.18 -1.19
CA LEU A 132 -3.73 15.96 -0.99
C LEU A 132 -2.22 16.23 -0.99
N ALA A 133 -1.47 15.38 -0.29
CA ALA A 133 -0.01 15.36 -0.29
C ALA A 133 0.50 14.85 -1.64
N THR A 134 1.65 15.36 -2.08
CA THR A 134 2.30 14.89 -3.30
C THR A 134 2.91 13.52 -3.04
N MET A 135 2.64 12.57 -3.94
CA MET A 135 3.22 11.23 -3.90
C MET A 135 4.06 11.02 -5.14
N TYR A 136 5.29 10.54 -5.01
CA TYR A 136 6.19 10.26 -6.12
C TYR A 136 7.20 9.17 -5.74
N VAL A 137 7.84 8.53 -6.70
CA VAL A 137 8.97 7.62 -6.42
C VAL A 137 10.27 8.39 -6.52
N ASP A 138 11.17 8.21 -5.55
CA ASP A 138 12.49 8.85 -5.56
C ASP A 138 13.58 7.86 -5.18
N TYR A 139 14.77 8.06 -5.74
CA TYR A 139 15.95 7.28 -5.42
C TYR A 139 16.67 7.93 -4.23
N THR A 140 16.45 7.41 -3.03
CA THR A 140 16.88 8.04 -1.78
C THR A 140 17.29 7.02 -0.73
N ALA A 141 17.77 7.48 0.43
CA ALA A 141 18.07 6.64 1.59
C ALA A 141 16.91 6.68 2.59
N ASP A 142 16.59 5.51 3.17
CA ASP A 142 15.68 5.44 4.32
C ASP A 142 16.38 5.87 5.63
N LYS A 143 15.66 5.76 6.75
CA LYS A 143 16.17 6.12 8.08
C LYS A 143 17.31 5.23 8.60
N ASP A 144 17.55 4.09 7.97
CA ASP A 144 18.58 3.11 8.34
C ASP A 144 19.73 3.11 7.31
N ASP A 145 19.83 4.18 6.50
CA ASP A 145 20.82 4.38 5.43
C ASP A 145 20.73 3.37 4.27
N ASN A 146 19.58 2.69 4.09
CA ASN A 146 19.37 1.83 2.93
C ASN A 146 18.98 2.67 1.71
N VAL A 147 19.81 2.65 0.67
CA VAL A 147 19.57 3.39 -0.58
C VAL A 147 18.74 2.53 -1.55
N GLY A 148 17.72 3.13 -2.16
CA GLY A 148 16.88 2.47 -3.15
C GLY A 148 15.76 3.38 -3.68
N ASP A 149 14.86 2.80 -4.47
CA ASP A 149 13.64 3.48 -4.92
C ASP A 149 12.56 3.40 -3.84
N TYR A 150 12.10 4.57 -3.39
CA TYR A 150 11.08 4.68 -2.35
C TYR A 150 9.89 5.49 -2.85
N LEU A 151 8.68 5.06 -2.51
CA LEU A 151 7.49 5.90 -2.59
C LEU A 151 7.57 6.97 -1.49
N VAL A 152 7.75 8.22 -1.91
CA VAL A 152 7.80 9.39 -1.05
C VAL A 152 6.44 10.06 -1.00
N ILE A 153 5.96 10.30 0.22
CA ILE A 153 4.76 11.11 0.47
C ILE A 153 5.21 12.44 1.05
N GLN A 154 5.20 13.47 0.22
CA GLN A 154 5.61 14.81 0.59
C GLN A 154 4.40 15.60 1.12
N GLY A 155 4.34 15.73 2.44
CA GLY A 155 3.32 16.50 3.14
C GLY A 155 3.69 16.68 4.62
N ILE A 156 2.87 17.46 5.34
CA ILE A 156 2.91 17.41 6.81
C ILE A 156 2.16 16.14 7.26
N ARG A 157 2.47 15.61 8.45
CA ARG A 157 1.91 14.34 8.95
C ARG A 157 0.37 14.25 8.92
N SER A 158 -0.34 15.38 8.86
CA SER A 158 -1.81 15.44 8.84
C SER A 158 -2.41 15.65 7.45
N THR A 159 -1.60 15.73 6.39
CA THR A 159 -2.12 15.87 5.02
C THR A 159 -2.47 14.48 4.47
N PRO A 160 -3.73 14.22 4.09
CA PRO A 160 -4.09 12.99 3.41
C PRO A 160 -3.37 12.89 2.07
N PHE A 161 -3.06 11.68 1.61
CA PHE A 161 -2.35 11.44 0.34
C PHE A 161 -3.20 10.73 -0.71
N PHE A 162 -4.41 10.29 -0.33
CA PHE A 162 -5.49 9.91 -1.23
C PHE A 162 -6.83 10.22 -0.57
N GLU A 163 -7.88 10.27 -1.37
CA GLU A 163 -9.27 10.32 -0.95
C GLU A 163 -9.95 9.02 -1.35
N TYR A 164 -10.64 8.38 -0.40
CA TYR A 164 -11.58 7.31 -0.71
C TYR A 164 -12.97 7.92 -0.89
N GLN A 165 -13.63 7.59 -2.00
CA GLN A 165 -14.97 8.05 -2.31
C GLN A 165 -15.88 6.86 -2.56
N LEU A 166 -16.98 6.79 -1.80
CA LEU A 166 -18.15 5.96 -2.10
C LEU A 166 -19.24 6.87 -2.67
N GLU A 167 -19.63 6.64 -3.90
CA GLU A 167 -20.62 7.43 -4.62
C GLU A 167 -21.87 6.59 -4.88
N PHE A 168 -23.03 7.09 -4.47
CA PHE A 168 -24.31 6.52 -4.83
C PHE A 168 -24.88 7.27 -6.04
N GLU A 169 -25.31 6.54 -7.07
CA GLU A 169 -26.07 7.14 -8.17
C GLU A 169 -27.46 7.57 -7.70
N SER A 170 -28.20 8.25 -8.58
CA SER A 170 -29.59 8.60 -8.30
C SER A 170 -30.47 7.35 -8.24
N GLY A 171 -31.30 7.22 -7.21
CA GLY A 171 -32.28 6.13 -7.11
C GLY A 171 -32.41 5.51 -5.73
N PHE A 172 -31.53 5.88 -4.79
CA PHE A 172 -31.60 5.43 -3.40
C PHE A 172 -32.62 6.26 -2.63
N GLN A 173 -33.87 5.80 -2.62
CA GLN A 173 -35.01 6.53 -2.08
C GLN A 173 -35.44 5.94 -0.73
N SER A 174 -35.92 6.84 0.13
CA SER A 174 -36.57 6.52 1.40
C SER A 174 -37.66 7.55 1.68
N GLU A 175 -38.72 7.13 2.33
CA GLU A 175 -39.64 8.04 3.00
C GLU A 175 -38.95 8.67 4.24
N LEU A 176 -39.44 9.83 4.67
CA LEU A 176 -38.94 10.49 5.89
C LEU A 176 -39.77 9.99 7.07
N ASP A 177 -39.12 9.23 7.94
CA ASP A 177 -39.74 8.68 9.15
C ASP A 177 -39.22 9.35 10.42
N ASP A 178 -39.94 9.18 11.53
CA ASP A 178 -39.51 9.54 12.88
C ASP A 178 -38.84 10.92 13.01
N CYS A 179 -39.34 11.91 12.27
CA CYS A 179 -38.79 13.26 12.28
C CYS A 179 -38.93 13.90 13.67
N THR A 180 -37.79 14.20 14.30
CA THR A 180 -37.73 14.83 15.62
C THR A 180 -36.90 16.12 15.61
N GLY A 181 -37.16 16.98 16.60
CA GLY A 181 -36.45 18.25 16.78
C GLY A 181 -37.27 19.48 16.37
N THR A 182 -36.95 20.64 16.96
CA THR A 182 -37.70 21.90 16.75
C THR A 182 -36.90 22.97 16.03
N SER A 183 -35.58 23.04 16.24
CA SER A 183 -34.68 23.96 15.55
C SER A 183 -33.75 23.26 14.55
N THR A 184 -33.45 22.00 14.80
CA THR A 184 -32.75 21.09 13.88
C THR A 184 -33.62 19.85 13.79
N VAL A 185 -34.24 19.63 12.64
CA VAL A 185 -35.07 18.44 12.40
C VAL A 185 -34.16 17.33 11.92
N THR A 186 -34.30 16.15 12.51
CA THR A 186 -33.64 14.91 12.06
C THR A 186 -34.72 13.89 11.77
N CYS A 187 -34.70 13.30 10.59
CA CYS A 187 -35.63 12.25 10.16
C CYS A 187 -34.87 10.96 9.89
N GLY A 188 -35.48 9.82 10.19
CA GLY A 188 -35.00 8.50 9.77
C GLY A 188 -35.20 8.28 8.27
N LEU A 189 -34.34 7.44 7.69
CA LEU A 189 -34.44 6.96 6.31
C LEU A 189 -34.58 5.42 6.29
N ASN A 190 -35.49 4.91 7.13
CA ASN A 190 -35.58 3.50 7.51
C ASN A 190 -35.69 2.52 6.33
N ASP A 191 -36.15 2.96 5.15
CA ASP A 191 -36.17 2.13 3.94
C ASP A 191 -34.76 1.72 3.44
N LEU A 192 -33.72 2.44 3.88
CA LEU A 192 -32.32 2.19 3.52
C LEU A 192 -31.65 1.17 4.47
N GLU A 193 -32.24 0.93 5.64
CA GLU A 193 -31.73 -0.01 6.64
C GLU A 193 -31.86 -1.47 6.15
N ASP A 194 -31.12 -2.38 6.78
CA ASP A 194 -31.00 -3.79 6.42
C ASP A 194 -30.48 -4.06 4.99
N THR A 195 -29.99 -3.02 4.30
CA THR A 195 -29.30 -3.15 3.02
C THR A 195 -27.82 -3.39 3.23
N ARG A 196 -27.22 -4.14 2.30
CA ARG A 196 -25.77 -4.41 2.31
C ARG A 196 -25.07 -3.60 1.24
N ILE A 197 -23.92 -3.05 1.61
CA ILE A 197 -22.98 -2.37 0.71
C ILE A 197 -21.58 -2.95 0.93
N ASN A 198 -20.84 -3.11 -0.15
CA ASN A 198 -19.43 -3.50 -0.10
C ASN A 198 -18.57 -2.24 -0.01
N ILE A 199 -17.65 -2.20 0.94
CA ILE A 199 -16.65 -1.14 1.13
C ILE A 199 -15.29 -1.83 1.24
N PHE A 200 -14.37 -1.54 0.31
CA PHE A 200 -13.03 -2.14 0.28
C PHE A 200 -13.00 -3.67 0.42
N GLY A 201 -13.87 -4.37 -0.30
CA GLY A 201 -13.97 -5.82 -0.25
C GLY A 201 -14.64 -6.39 1.00
N THR A 202 -15.09 -5.54 1.93
CA THR A 202 -15.83 -5.94 3.14
C THR A 202 -17.29 -5.57 3.00
N ASP A 203 -18.19 -6.50 3.28
CA ASP A 203 -19.64 -6.22 3.29
C ASP A 203 -20.05 -5.59 4.62
N TYR A 204 -20.80 -4.50 4.54
CA TYR A 204 -21.41 -3.80 5.66
C TYR A 204 -22.92 -3.80 5.51
N THR A 205 -23.64 -3.97 6.62
CA THR A 205 -25.09 -3.76 6.66
C THR A 205 -25.37 -2.36 7.22
N ILE A 206 -26.27 -1.62 6.57
CA ILE A 206 -26.74 -0.33 7.08
C ILE A 206 -27.75 -0.61 8.20
N VAL A 207 -27.49 -0.11 9.41
CA VAL A 207 -28.29 -0.43 10.61
C VAL A 207 -29.02 0.76 11.21
N ASP A 208 -28.60 1.98 10.89
CA ASP A 208 -29.32 3.21 11.25
C ASP A 208 -29.05 4.25 10.17
N THR A 209 -30.06 5.06 9.87
CA THR A 209 -29.96 6.10 8.86
C THR A 209 -30.69 7.36 9.26
N THR A 210 -30.02 8.51 9.11
CA THR A 210 -30.64 9.80 9.43
C THR A 210 -30.36 10.86 8.39
N LEU A 211 -31.34 11.74 8.18
CA LEU A 211 -31.23 12.97 7.41
C LEU A 211 -31.46 14.15 8.35
N ASN A 212 -30.50 15.07 8.41
CA ASN A 212 -30.67 16.30 9.18
C ASN A 212 -31.21 17.46 8.32
N SER A 213 -31.56 18.57 8.97
CA SER A 213 -32.08 19.77 8.29
C SER A 213 -31.08 20.47 7.34
N ASN A 214 -29.79 20.12 7.39
CA ASN A 214 -28.77 20.57 6.45
C ASN A 214 -28.67 19.67 5.21
N GLN A 215 -29.55 18.67 5.09
CA GLN A 215 -29.53 17.64 4.05
C GLN A 215 -28.31 16.72 4.12
N GLU A 216 -27.67 16.61 5.28
CA GLU A 216 -26.59 15.66 5.50
C GLU A 216 -27.21 14.31 5.88
N VAL A 217 -26.79 13.27 5.16
CA VAL A 217 -27.16 11.88 5.44
C VAL A 217 -26.08 11.24 6.31
N SER A 218 -26.50 10.59 7.39
CA SER A 218 -25.64 9.74 8.21
C SER A 218 -26.09 8.30 8.07
N LEU A 219 -25.12 7.40 7.86
CA LEU A 219 -25.33 5.96 7.80
C LEU A 219 -24.49 5.32 8.90
N GLU A 220 -25.12 4.56 9.79
CA GLU A 220 -24.41 3.66 10.70
C GLU A 220 -24.27 2.29 10.04
N LEU A 221 -23.03 1.78 10.03
CA LEU A 221 -22.68 0.54 9.34
C LEU A 221 -22.23 -0.50 10.34
N MET A 222 -22.79 -1.70 10.22
CA MET A 222 -22.34 -2.89 10.95
C MET A 222 -21.54 -3.78 10.00
N GLY A 223 -20.24 -3.91 10.29
CA GLY A 223 -19.37 -4.89 9.64
C GLY A 223 -19.25 -6.16 10.48
N GLY A 224 -19.01 -7.30 9.83
CA GLY A 224 -18.76 -8.56 10.50
C GLY A 224 -18.68 -9.72 9.52
N ASP A 225 -17.83 -10.70 9.83
CA ASP A 225 -17.61 -11.90 9.01
C ASP A 225 -18.83 -12.83 8.96
N VAL A 226 -19.74 -12.69 9.93
CA VAL A 226 -20.96 -13.49 10.06
C VAL A 226 -22.16 -12.61 10.39
N SER A 227 -23.22 -12.73 9.60
CA SER A 227 -24.54 -12.13 9.85
C SER A 227 -25.55 -13.26 10.10
N ASP A 228 -26.35 -13.13 11.16
CA ASP A 228 -27.40 -14.09 11.51
C ASP A 228 -28.59 -13.38 12.16
N THR A 229 -29.75 -14.02 12.16
CA THR A 229 -30.97 -13.52 12.82
C THR A 229 -31.27 -14.38 14.03
N LEU A 230 -31.07 -13.84 15.23
CA LEU A 230 -31.39 -14.51 16.49
C LEU A 230 -32.78 -14.06 16.97
N ARG A 231 -33.59 -15.01 17.45
CA ARG A 231 -34.82 -14.68 18.18
C ARG A 231 -34.50 -14.30 19.62
N GLU A 232 -35.43 -13.59 20.27
CA GLU A 232 -35.31 -13.28 21.70
C GLU A 232 -35.05 -14.55 22.52
N GLY A 233 -33.90 -14.61 23.19
CA GLY A 233 -33.46 -15.74 24.02
C GLY A 233 -32.71 -16.86 23.30
N GLU A 234 -32.47 -16.72 21.99
CA GLU A 234 -31.60 -17.63 21.23
C GLU A 234 -30.15 -17.15 21.34
N THR A 235 -29.24 -18.04 21.76
CA THR A 235 -27.80 -17.78 21.71
C THR A 235 -27.13 -18.68 20.67
N LYS A 236 -26.11 -18.14 20.00
CA LYS A 236 -25.34 -18.87 19.00
C LYS A 236 -23.86 -18.51 19.09
N THR A 237 -23.02 -19.52 18.95
CA THR A 237 -21.57 -19.38 18.97
C THR A 237 -21.05 -19.24 17.54
N TYR A 238 -20.27 -18.18 17.30
CA TYR A 238 -19.57 -17.93 16.05
C TYR A 238 -18.07 -18.01 16.28
N THR A 239 -17.37 -18.79 15.46
CA THR A 239 -15.91 -18.85 15.49
C THR A 239 -15.37 -17.85 14.46
N ILE A 240 -14.74 -16.78 14.93
CA ILE A 240 -14.08 -15.77 14.10
C ILE A 240 -12.58 -15.82 14.42
N ASP A 241 -11.74 -16.06 13.41
CA ASP A 241 -10.28 -16.24 13.56
C ASP A 241 -9.86 -17.24 14.65
N GLY A 242 -10.63 -18.32 14.81
CA GLY A 242 -10.37 -19.36 15.81
C GLY A 242 -10.76 -18.98 17.25
N THR A 243 -11.42 -17.84 17.44
CA THR A 243 -12.01 -17.41 18.72
C THR A 243 -13.52 -17.56 18.68
N ASP A 244 -14.09 -18.20 19.70
CA ASP A 244 -15.54 -18.40 19.80
C ASP A 244 -16.22 -17.22 20.51
N TYR A 245 -17.24 -16.67 19.88
CA TYR A 245 -18.09 -15.59 20.37
C TYR A 245 -19.52 -16.10 20.52
N GLU A 246 -20.04 -16.13 21.74
CA GLU A 246 -21.47 -16.42 21.99
C GLU A 246 -22.24 -15.11 21.99
N VAL A 247 -23.25 -15.04 21.13
CA VAL A 247 -24.15 -13.88 20.97
C VAL A 247 -25.57 -14.34 21.18
#